data_AF-A0A4U0YNB7-F1
#
_entry.id   AF-A0A4U0YNB7-F1
#
_cell.length_a   1.000
_cell.length_b   1.000
_cell.length_c   1.000
_cell.angle_alpha   90.00
_cell.angle_beta   90.00
_cell.angle_gamma   90.00
#
_symmetry.space_group_name_H-M   'P 1'
#
loop_
_entity.id
_entity.type
_entity.pdbx_description
1 polymer ?
#
loop_
_entity_poly.entity_id
_entity_poly.type
_entity_poly.pdbx_seq_one_letter_code
_entity_poly.pdbx_strand_id
1 'polypeptide(L)'
;PDRDGRPGRGNLSAAAVEADLGLSRSQRVQIQTQLTSLGYATGGADGLWGSNTRSAIGRWQTANKQSATGYVTARQVRLIDEQAGPVAGNDRDDSQVDDPLEERLLGLTALERREVQRRLTALGYSTRGVDGAFGANTRSALASWQRDEGLRASGYLTADQLRELRRQTG
;
A
#
# COMPACT_ATOMS: atom_id res chain seq x y z
N PRO A 1 10.25 -25.91 -32.51
CA PRO A 1 10.20 -24.48 -32.90
C PRO A 1 8.77 -24.15 -33.33
N ASP A 2 8.01 -23.26 -32.69
CA ASP A 2 8.30 -21.96 -32.06
C ASP A 2 7.94 -21.99 -30.54
N ARG A 3 8.67 -21.53 -29.51
CA ARG A 3 9.60 -20.42 -29.22
C ARG A 3 9.00 -19.01 -29.18
N ASP A 4 7.92 -18.83 -28.41
CA ASP A 4 7.76 -17.65 -27.55
C ASP A 4 6.51 -17.82 -26.65
N GLY A 5 6.71 -18.44 -25.49
CA GLY A 5 5.71 -18.53 -24.42
C GLY A 5 5.54 -17.19 -23.70
N ARG A 6 5.03 -16.19 -24.40
CA ARG A 6 4.54 -14.96 -23.75
C ARG A 6 3.23 -15.30 -23.03
N PRO A 7 3.13 -15.18 -21.70
CA PRO A 7 1.82 -15.21 -21.06
C PRO A 7 1.01 -14.06 -21.64
N GLY A 8 -0.17 -14.38 -22.18
CA GLY A 8 -1.14 -13.39 -22.63
C GLY A 8 -1.40 -12.38 -21.52
N ARG A 9 -1.72 -11.15 -21.89
CA ARG A 9 -2.19 -10.07 -21.01
C ARG A 9 -3.48 -10.54 -20.32
N GLY A 10 -3.31 -11.34 -19.25
CA GLY A 10 -4.36 -12.00 -18.52
C GLY A 10 -5.10 -10.96 -17.67
N ASN A 11 -6.43 -11.04 -17.72
CA ASN A 11 -7.35 -10.24 -16.95
C ASN A 11 -6.95 -10.27 -15.46
N LEU A 12 -6.33 -9.20 -14.94
CA LEU A 12 -5.93 -9.11 -13.54
C LEU A 12 -7.20 -9.20 -12.67
N SER A 13 -7.16 -10.00 -11.60
CA SER A 13 -8.27 -10.06 -10.65
C SER A 13 -8.44 -8.70 -9.96
N ALA A 14 -9.65 -8.35 -9.54
CA ALA A 14 -9.90 -7.08 -8.85
C ALA A 14 -9.01 -6.92 -7.59
N ALA A 15 -8.69 -8.03 -6.92
CA ALA A 15 -7.75 -8.08 -5.82
C ALA A 15 -6.30 -7.76 -6.24
N ALA A 16 -5.85 -8.27 -7.39
CA ALA A 16 -4.52 -7.97 -7.91
C ALA A 16 -4.41 -6.50 -8.35
N VAL A 17 -5.47 -5.94 -8.96
CA VAL A 17 -5.53 -4.52 -9.33
C VAL A 17 -5.45 -3.63 -8.10
N GLU A 18 -6.16 -3.97 -7.02
CA GLU A 18 -6.09 -3.23 -5.77
C GLU A 18 -4.71 -3.36 -5.10
N ALA A 19 -4.12 -4.56 -5.12
CA ALA A 19 -2.77 -4.77 -4.56
C ALA A 19 -1.70 -3.94 -5.30
N ASP A 20 -1.85 -3.77 -6.62
CA ASP A 20 -0.95 -2.95 -7.44
C ASP A 20 -1.06 -1.45 -7.14
N LEU A 21 -2.16 -1.00 -6.51
CA LEU A 21 -2.28 0.38 -6.03
C LEU A 21 -1.31 0.72 -4.90
N GLY A 22 -0.77 -0.29 -4.21
CA GLY A 22 0.18 -0.10 -3.12
C GLY A 22 -0.37 0.71 -1.95
N LEU A 23 -1.68 0.66 -1.70
CA LEU A 23 -2.35 1.52 -0.72
C LEU A 23 -1.76 1.34 0.68
N SER A 24 -1.20 2.40 1.26
CA SER A 24 -0.69 2.42 2.63
C SER A 24 -1.80 2.21 3.64
N ARG A 25 -1.45 1.85 4.88
CA ARG A 25 -2.45 1.75 5.95
C ARG A 25 -3.19 3.07 6.16
N SER A 26 -2.50 4.21 6.09
CA SER A 26 -3.13 5.53 6.19
C SER A 26 -4.13 5.80 5.07
N GLN A 27 -3.78 5.49 3.82
CA GLN A 27 -4.72 5.59 2.69
C GLN A 27 -5.92 4.66 2.87
N ARG A 28 -5.70 3.45 3.40
CA ARG A 28 -6.76 2.50 3.74
C ARG A 28 -7.69 3.00 4.85
N VAL A 29 -7.14 3.64 5.89
CA VAL A 29 -7.90 4.32 6.97
C VAL A 29 -8.71 5.47 6.39
N GLN A 30 -8.12 6.28 5.51
CA GLN A 30 -8.80 7.40 4.87
C GLN A 30 -10.00 6.92 4.05
N ILE A 31 -9.80 5.92 3.20
CA ILE A 31 -10.88 5.33 2.40
C ILE A 31 -11.97 4.72 3.30
N GLN A 32 -11.61 4.06 4.41
CA GLN A 32 -12.60 3.55 5.38
C GLN A 32 -13.42 4.69 6.01
N THR A 33 -12.76 5.80 6.36
CA THR A 33 -13.40 6.99 6.91
C THR A 33 -14.35 7.63 5.88
N GLN A 34 -13.90 7.77 4.64
CA GLN A 34 -14.69 8.32 3.53
C GLN A 34 -15.91 7.46 3.23
N LEU A 35 -15.73 6.14 3.12
CA LEU A 35 -16.85 5.20 2.93
C LEU A 35 -17.86 5.29 4.07
N THR A 36 -17.39 5.40 5.32
CA THR A 36 -18.26 5.57 6.48
C THR A 36 -19.02 6.90 6.44
N SER A 37 -18.36 8.00 6.05
CA SER A 37 -18.98 9.32 5.85
C SER A 37 -20.05 9.30 4.75
N LEU A 38 -19.83 8.50 3.72
CA LEU A 38 -20.78 8.24 2.63
C LEU A 38 -21.94 7.32 3.03
N GLY A 39 -21.98 6.83 4.27
CA GLY A 39 -23.02 5.92 4.79
C GLY A 39 -22.71 4.44 4.63
N TYR A 40 -21.52 4.06 4.16
CA TYR A 40 -21.07 2.68 4.01
C TYR A 40 -20.17 2.29 5.19
N ALA A 41 -20.78 1.84 6.30
CA ALA A 41 -20.05 1.47 7.50
C ALA A 41 -19.03 0.34 7.25
N THR A 42 -17.74 0.63 7.48
CA THR A 42 -16.64 -0.33 7.34
C THR A 42 -16.36 -1.12 8.62
N GLY A 43 -17.03 -0.78 9.72
CA GLY A 43 -16.81 -1.37 11.06
C GLY A 43 -15.63 -0.78 11.82
N GLY A 44 -15.03 0.29 11.30
CA GLY A 44 -13.84 0.95 11.86
C GLY A 44 -12.94 1.51 10.75
N ALA A 45 -12.09 2.48 11.11
CA ALA A 45 -11.07 3.07 10.24
C ALA A 45 -9.67 2.73 10.80
N ASP A 46 -9.36 1.44 10.81
CA ASP A 46 -8.15 0.86 11.41
C ASP A 46 -7.06 0.53 10.38
N GLY A 47 -7.37 0.70 9.09
CA GLY A 47 -6.50 0.41 7.95
C GLY A 47 -6.44 -1.08 7.59
N LEU A 48 -7.17 -1.93 8.32
CA LEU A 48 -7.27 -3.35 8.08
C LEU A 48 -8.54 -3.63 7.27
N TRP A 49 -8.36 -3.95 5.99
CA TRP A 49 -9.49 -4.23 5.11
C TRP A 49 -9.93 -5.68 5.20
N GLY A 50 -10.76 -5.96 6.20
CA GLY A 50 -11.45 -7.23 6.39
C GLY A 50 -12.78 -7.33 5.63
N SER A 51 -13.53 -8.41 5.89
CA SER A 51 -14.85 -8.68 5.26
C SER A 51 -15.83 -7.51 5.35
N ASN A 52 -15.82 -6.76 6.46
CA ASN A 52 -16.68 -5.59 6.65
C ASN A 52 -16.35 -4.48 5.65
N THR A 53 -15.07 -4.14 5.49
CA THR A 53 -14.63 -3.12 4.53
C THR A 53 -14.87 -3.58 3.09
N ARG A 54 -14.62 -4.85 2.77
CA ARG A 54 -14.95 -5.44 1.45
C ARG A 54 -16.43 -5.33 1.12
N SER A 55 -17.29 -5.63 2.09
CA SER A 55 -18.74 -5.51 1.94
C SER A 55 -19.18 -4.06 1.74
N ALA A 56 -18.58 -3.12 2.48
CA ALA A 56 -18.84 -1.69 2.33
C ALA A 56 -18.45 -1.18 0.93
N ILE A 57 -17.26 -1.56 0.44
CA ILE A 57 -16.81 -1.27 -0.93
C ILE A 57 -17.78 -1.84 -1.96
N GLY A 58 -18.20 -3.11 -1.80
CA GLY A 58 -19.16 -3.73 -2.71
C GLY A 58 -20.51 -3.00 -2.76
N ARG A 59 -21.04 -2.57 -1.60
CA ARG A 59 -22.27 -1.76 -1.51
C ARG A 59 -22.12 -0.40 -2.19
N TRP A 60 -21.00 0.28 -1.93
CA TRP A 60 -20.69 1.55 -2.57
C TRP A 60 -20.56 1.39 -4.09
N GLN A 61 -19.93 0.32 -4.57
CA GLN A 61 -19.83 -0.01 -6.00
C GLN A 61 -21.22 -0.22 -6.62
N THR A 62 -22.10 -1.01 -5.99
CA THR A 62 -23.48 -1.22 -6.47
C THR A 62 -24.26 0.08 -6.52
N ALA A 63 -24.15 0.93 -5.50
CA ALA A 63 -24.81 2.25 -5.48
C ALA A 63 -24.32 3.15 -6.62
N ASN A 64 -23.06 3.01 -7.00
CA ASN A 64 -22.45 3.70 -8.15
C ASN A 64 -22.68 3.01 -9.50
N LYS A 65 -23.54 1.98 -9.56
CA LYS A 65 -23.82 1.17 -10.77
C LYS A 65 -22.57 0.47 -11.33
N GLN A 66 -21.62 0.13 -10.45
CA GLN A 66 -20.40 -0.59 -10.77
C GLN A 66 -20.46 -2.03 -10.25
N SER A 67 -19.65 -2.91 -10.82
CA SER A 67 -19.52 -4.30 -10.35
C SER A 67 -19.05 -4.34 -8.90
N ALA A 68 -19.81 -5.02 -8.03
CA ALA A 68 -19.51 -5.19 -6.61
C ALA A 68 -18.40 -6.23 -6.38
N THR A 69 -17.18 -5.90 -6.81
CA THR A 69 -16.01 -6.75 -6.62
C THR A 69 -15.56 -6.78 -5.16
N GLY A 70 -15.86 -5.74 -4.38
CA GLY A 70 -15.35 -5.55 -3.02
C GLY A 70 -13.88 -5.10 -2.95
N TYR A 71 -13.26 -4.85 -4.11
CA TYR A 71 -11.90 -4.35 -4.25
C TYR A 71 -11.91 -3.02 -5.01
N VAL A 72 -11.10 -2.07 -4.58
CA VAL A 72 -11.02 -0.75 -5.23
C VAL A 72 -9.98 -0.70 -6.34
N THR A 73 -10.25 0.13 -7.33
CA THR A 73 -9.30 0.54 -8.38
C THR A 73 -8.84 1.98 -8.13
N ALA A 74 -7.74 2.41 -8.76
CA ALA A 74 -7.25 3.80 -8.65
C ALA A 74 -8.34 4.83 -8.96
N ARG A 75 -9.17 4.56 -9.98
CA ARG A 75 -10.29 5.41 -10.36
C ARG A 75 -11.37 5.46 -9.27
N GLN A 76 -11.67 4.32 -8.65
CA GLN A 76 -12.66 4.26 -7.58
C GLN A 76 -12.18 4.96 -6.31
N VAL A 77 -10.88 4.88 -5.97
CA VAL A 77 -10.31 5.64 -4.84
C VAL A 77 -10.53 7.14 -5.03
N ARG A 78 -10.24 7.68 -6.22
CA ARG A 78 -10.51 9.09 -6.55
C ARG A 78 -12.00 9.44 -6.47
N LEU A 79 -12.87 8.55 -6.96
CA LEU A 79 -14.31 8.77 -6.90
C LEU A 79 -14.85 8.76 -5.46
N ILE A 80 -14.32 7.90 -4.59
CA ILE A 80 -14.69 7.87 -3.16
C ILE A 80 -14.28 9.20 -2.50
N ASP A 81 -13.08 9.68 -2.78
CA ASP A 81 -12.56 10.95 -2.30
C ASP A 81 -13.43 12.13 -2.75
N GLU A 82 -13.75 12.20 -4.04
CA GLU A 82 -14.63 13.21 -4.63
C GLU A 82 -16.05 13.19 -4.03
N GLN A 83 -16.61 11.99 -3.81
CA GLN A 83 -17.97 11.83 -3.28
C GLN A 83 -18.06 12.15 -1.79
N ALA A 84 -17.08 11.72 -1.00
CA ALA A 84 -17.06 11.99 0.43
C ALA A 84 -16.83 13.49 0.72
N GLY A 85 -16.27 14.20 -0.26
CA GLY A 85 -15.80 15.58 -0.08
C GLY A 85 -14.57 15.62 0.83
N PRO A 86 -14.01 16.82 1.08
CA PRO A 86 -12.99 16.98 2.11
C PRO A 86 -13.60 16.58 3.45
N VAL A 87 -13.24 15.40 3.94
CA VAL A 87 -13.51 15.02 5.32
C VAL A 87 -12.83 16.06 6.20
N ALA A 88 -13.62 16.97 6.77
CA ALA A 88 -13.17 18.09 7.60
C ALA A 88 -12.34 17.54 8.77
N GLY A 89 -11.03 17.51 8.59
CA GLY A 89 -10.09 16.78 9.44
C GLY A 89 -8.74 16.48 8.81
N ASN A 90 -8.65 16.40 7.47
CA ASN A 90 -7.42 15.98 6.77
C ASN A 90 -6.65 17.06 5.99
N ASP A 91 -6.91 18.35 6.25
CA ASP A 91 -5.99 19.44 5.86
C ASP A 91 -4.71 19.48 6.71
N ARG A 92 -4.48 18.47 7.55
CA ARG A 92 -3.17 18.23 8.17
C ARG A 92 -2.38 17.35 7.21
N ASP A 93 -1.57 18.03 6.41
CA ASP A 93 -0.21 17.63 6.02
C ASP A 93 0.04 16.12 6.05
N ASP A 94 0.31 15.54 4.87
CA ASP A 94 0.85 14.20 4.57
C ASP A 94 2.23 13.91 5.25
N SER A 95 2.46 14.55 6.39
CA SER A 95 3.65 14.52 7.21
C SER A 95 3.24 14.13 8.62
N GLN A 96 3.48 12.86 8.97
CA GLN A 96 3.92 12.38 10.30
C GLN A 96 3.08 11.32 11.01
N VAL A 97 1.89 10.91 10.55
CA VAL A 97 1.08 9.99 11.37
C VAL A 97 1.23 8.53 10.90
N ASP A 98 2.13 7.82 11.59
CA ASP A 98 2.25 6.36 11.72
C ASP A 98 3.28 5.59 10.86
N ASP A 99 4.15 6.22 10.06
CA ASP A 99 5.21 5.50 9.31
C ASP A 99 6.06 4.54 10.20
N PRO A 100 6.53 4.94 11.40
CA PRO A 100 7.29 4.03 12.28
C PRO A 100 6.42 2.96 12.94
N LEU A 101 5.14 3.26 13.20
CA LEU A 101 4.21 2.31 13.80
C LEU A 101 3.80 1.25 12.78
N GLU A 102 3.50 1.66 11.55
CA GLU A 102 3.13 0.79 10.44
C GLU A 102 4.25 -0.20 10.12
N GLU A 103 5.50 0.28 10.02
CA GLU A 103 6.64 -0.60 9.83
C GLU A 103 6.83 -1.58 11.00
N ARG A 104 6.57 -1.13 12.24
CA ARG A 104 6.63 -2.01 13.42
C ARG A 104 5.53 -3.06 13.41
N LEU A 105 4.34 -2.72 12.91
CA LEU A 105 3.21 -3.65 12.76
C LEU A 105 3.44 -4.70 11.67
N LEU A 106 4.39 -4.51 10.75
CA LEU A 106 4.83 -5.57 9.83
C LEU A 106 5.42 -6.77 10.57
N GLY A 107 5.85 -6.60 11.84
CA GLY A 107 6.34 -7.71 12.66
C GLY A 107 7.62 -8.35 12.12
N LEU A 108 8.40 -7.60 11.33
CA LEU A 108 9.57 -8.15 10.63
C LEU A 108 10.59 -8.73 11.61
N THR A 109 10.93 -10.00 11.40
CA THR A 109 12.00 -10.67 12.14
C THR A 109 13.36 -10.06 11.80
N ALA A 110 14.38 -10.32 12.62
CA ALA A 110 15.76 -9.93 12.30
C ALA A 110 16.28 -10.56 11.00
N LEU A 111 15.73 -11.71 10.57
CA LEU A 111 16.07 -12.33 9.29
C LEU A 111 15.44 -11.57 8.12
N GLU A 112 14.18 -11.19 8.22
CA GLU A 112 13.48 -10.41 7.19
C GLU A 112 14.02 -8.99 7.07
N ARG A 113 14.41 -8.36 8.18
CA ARG A 113 15.09 -7.05 8.13
C ARG A 113 16.44 -7.13 7.40
N ARG A 114 17.20 -8.20 7.60
CA ARG A 114 18.43 -8.47 6.83
C ARG A 114 18.14 -8.79 5.36
N GLU A 115 17.03 -9.46 5.08
CA GLU A 115 16.54 -9.67 3.72
C GLU A 115 16.29 -8.32 3.02
N VAL A 116 15.54 -7.41 3.65
CA VAL A 116 15.30 -6.06 3.14
C VAL A 116 16.60 -5.32 2.84
N GLN A 117 17.54 -5.29 3.79
CA GLN A 117 18.83 -4.60 3.61
C GLN A 117 19.65 -5.18 2.44
N ARG A 118 19.64 -6.52 2.27
CA ARG A 118 20.30 -7.19 1.14
C ARG A 118 19.65 -6.82 -0.19
N ARG A 119 18.32 -6.80 -0.25
CA ARG A 119 17.56 -6.44 -1.45
C ARG A 119 17.81 -4.99 -1.85
N LEU A 120 17.77 -4.06 -0.89
CA LEU A 120 18.12 -2.65 -1.11
C LEU A 120 19.54 -2.51 -1.68
N THR A 121 20.51 -3.22 -1.09
CA THR A 121 21.89 -3.20 -1.57
C THR A 121 22.02 -3.78 -2.98
N ALA A 122 21.27 -4.86 -3.30
CA ALA A 122 21.23 -5.46 -4.63
C ALA A 122 20.64 -4.52 -5.70
N LEU A 123 19.68 -3.67 -5.31
CA LEU A 123 19.13 -2.61 -6.17
C LEU A 123 20.03 -1.36 -6.27
N GLY A 124 21.17 -1.33 -5.56
CA GLY A 124 22.11 -0.21 -5.56
C GLY A 124 21.93 0.79 -4.41
N TYR A 125 20.95 0.60 -3.53
CA TYR A 125 20.73 1.42 -2.34
C TYR A 125 21.55 0.91 -1.15
N SER A 126 22.75 1.47 -0.97
CA SER A 126 23.65 1.02 0.09
C SER A 126 23.11 1.34 1.49
N THR A 127 22.84 0.30 2.27
CA THR A 127 22.51 0.41 3.71
C THR A 127 23.75 0.51 4.60
N ARG A 128 24.96 0.48 4.01
CA ARG A 128 26.28 0.44 4.70
C ARG A 128 26.43 -0.70 5.73
N GLY A 129 25.60 -1.75 5.62
CA GLY A 129 25.61 -2.90 6.52
C GLY A 129 24.30 -3.70 6.47
N VAL A 130 24.40 -5.00 6.76
CA VAL A 130 23.26 -5.93 6.87
C VAL A 130 23.27 -6.53 8.28
N ASP A 131 22.77 -5.75 9.24
CA ASP A 131 22.76 -6.07 10.67
C ASP A 131 21.35 -6.46 11.18
N GLY A 132 20.31 -6.28 10.35
CA GLY A 132 18.92 -6.49 10.72
C GLY A 132 18.32 -5.36 11.55
N ALA A 133 19.03 -4.24 11.69
CA ALA A 133 18.56 -3.04 12.35
C ALA A 133 18.25 -1.94 11.32
N PHE A 134 17.04 -1.38 11.40
CA PHE A 134 16.64 -0.26 10.55
C PHE A 134 17.10 1.07 11.14
N GLY A 135 18.42 1.26 11.19
CA GLY A 135 19.08 2.51 11.58
C GLY A 135 19.12 3.55 10.46
N ALA A 136 19.73 4.70 10.73
CA ALA A 136 19.74 5.87 9.83
C ALA A 136 20.17 5.55 8.39
N ASN A 137 21.18 4.69 8.19
CA ASN A 137 21.61 4.30 6.85
C ASN A 137 20.54 3.52 6.09
N THR A 138 19.86 2.59 6.76
CA THR A 138 18.74 1.82 6.17
C THR A 138 17.56 2.75 5.84
N ARG A 139 17.28 3.74 6.70
CA ARG A 139 16.25 4.77 6.44
C ARG A 139 16.57 5.57 5.18
N SER A 140 17.82 6.03 5.04
CA SER A 140 18.25 6.77 3.85
C SER A 140 18.19 5.92 2.59
N ALA A 141 18.60 4.65 2.66
CA ALA A 141 18.49 3.72 1.53
C ALA A 141 17.03 3.48 1.12
N LEU A 142 16.14 3.26 2.09
CA LEU A 142 14.70 3.13 1.87
C LEU A 142 14.09 4.39 1.25
N ALA A 143 14.44 5.57 1.77
CA ALA A 143 13.95 6.84 1.25
C ALA A 143 14.41 7.10 -0.20
N SER A 144 15.64 6.70 -0.55
CA SER A 144 16.13 6.78 -1.92
C SER A 144 15.41 5.81 -2.84
N TRP A 145 15.25 4.54 -2.44
CA TRP A 145 14.47 3.56 -3.18
C TRP A 145 13.03 4.04 -3.41
N GLN A 146 12.36 4.49 -2.35
CA GLN A 146 11.01 5.04 -2.44
C GLN A 146 10.93 6.20 -3.44
N ARG A 147 11.90 7.12 -3.42
CA ARG A 147 11.93 8.26 -4.36
C ARG A 147 12.05 7.79 -5.81
N ASP A 148 12.88 6.79 -6.07
CA ASP A 148 13.11 6.26 -7.41
C ASP A 148 11.90 5.47 -7.93
N GLU A 149 11.14 4.84 -7.03
CA GLU A 149 9.84 4.22 -7.30
C GLU A 149 8.69 5.24 -7.47
N GLY A 150 8.98 6.54 -7.39
CA GLY A 150 7.96 7.60 -7.43
C GLY A 150 7.05 7.64 -6.19
N LEU A 151 7.47 7.00 -5.10
CA LEU A 151 6.80 6.99 -3.81
C LEU A 151 7.30 8.13 -2.91
N ARG A 152 6.52 8.43 -1.87
CA ARG A 152 6.95 9.32 -0.78
C ARG A 152 8.16 8.72 -0.05
N ALA A 153 9.25 9.47 0.01
CA ALA A 153 10.52 9.07 0.61
C ALA A 153 10.49 9.15 2.16
N SER A 154 9.60 8.40 2.81
CA SER A 154 9.45 8.38 4.26
C SER A 154 10.61 7.69 4.99
N GLY A 155 11.31 6.78 4.32
CA GLY A 155 12.35 5.92 4.90
C GLY A 155 11.81 4.77 5.77
N TYR A 156 10.51 4.55 5.80
CA TYR A 156 9.85 3.45 6.51
C TYR A 156 9.08 2.56 5.54
N LEU A 157 9.13 1.24 5.77
CA LEU A 157 8.43 0.29 4.91
C LEU A 157 6.96 0.12 5.29
N THR A 158 6.11 0.08 4.26
CA THR A 158 4.75 -0.47 4.34
C THR A 158 4.72 -1.93 3.87
N ALA A 159 3.61 -2.63 4.11
CA ALA A 159 3.46 -4.03 3.69
C ALA A 159 3.49 -4.18 2.16
N ASP A 160 2.92 -3.21 1.45
CA ASP A 160 2.94 -3.11 -0.01
C ASP A 160 4.36 -2.89 -0.53
N GLN A 161 5.08 -1.92 0.04
CA GLN A 161 6.47 -1.64 -0.31
C GLN A 161 7.39 -2.84 -0.08
N LEU A 162 7.17 -3.60 1.00
CA LEU A 162 7.93 -4.84 1.24
C LEU A 162 7.67 -5.91 0.17
N ARG A 163 6.42 -6.07 -0.27
CA ARG A 163 6.09 -6.98 -1.38
C ARG A 163 6.74 -6.54 -2.67
N GLU A 164 6.72 -5.23 -2.94
CA GLU A 164 7.33 -4.65 -4.11
C GLU A 164 8.84 -4.88 -4.15
N LEU A 165 9.53 -4.53 -3.06
CA LEU A 165 10.96 -4.76 -2.91
C LEU A 165 11.33 -6.23 -3.14
N ARG A 166 10.51 -7.17 -2.64
CA ARG A 166 10.68 -8.61 -2.84
C ARG A 166 10.47 -9.05 -4.29
N ARG A 167 9.52 -8.43 -5.00
CA ARG A 167 9.23 -8.68 -6.42
C ARG A 167 10.37 -8.23 -7.32
N GLN A 168 10.98 -7.09 -7.03
CA GLN A 168 12.06 -6.51 -7.85
C GLN A 168 13.40 -7.26 -7.75
N THR A 169 13.57 -8.05 -6.68
CA THR A 169 14.83 -8.75 -6.36
C THR A 169 14.64 -10.26 -6.21
N GLY A 170 13.52 -10.78 -6.75
CA GLY A 170 13.16 -12.20 -6.76
C GLY A 170 13.55 -12.91 -8.05
#